data_AF-D5GG94-F1
#
_entry.id   AF-D5GG94-F1
#
_cell.length_a   1.000
_cell.length_b   1.000
_cell.length_c   1.000
_cell.angle_alpha   90.00
_cell.angle_beta   90.00
_cell.angle_gamma   90.00
#
_symmetry.space_group_name_H-M   'P 1'
#
loop_
_entity.id
_entity.type
_entity.pdbx_description
1 polymer ?
#
loop_
_entity_poly.entity_id
_entity_poly.type
_entity_poly.pdbx_seq_one_letter_code
_entity_poly.pdbx_strand_id
1 'polypeptide(L)'
;MLQTYSRCDPRIKEMVLFIKWWAKRRHINSPCRGTLSSYGYALMIIHFLINAVDPPVSINLQNTPIPEDVPPDQIFDKVGKGQHRIWYAKHVEILPKTTNQMHVGRLLHSFFKYYSYRFQWGRGAGEEWAYSDKRWILAIEDPFEISGNVGRTCNSTGVDRIRAEFKRALNIIRFRDGGKSMRELLCQEGLPEKPWVRREDDERMEGKSNLDQSANKETNETVKHQLNDVSDEGELSANTLDGVTPQVWESDQREAGGCYIENSAQI
;
A
#
# COMPACT_ATOMS: atom_id res chain seq x y z
N MET A 1 14.47 -4.38 8.76
CA MET A 1 14.17 -3.22 7.88
C MET A 1 13.72 -1.96 8.64
N LEU A 2 12.56 -1.94 9.33
CA LEU A 2 12.08 -0.71 10.02
C LEU A 2 13.05 -0.16 11.07
N GLN A 3 13.73 -1.05 11.80
CA GLN A 3 14.75 -0.66 12.77
C GLN A 3 15.95 0.02 12.08
N THR A 4 16.31 -0.44 10.87
CA THR A 4 17.40 0.15 10.07
C THR A 4 17.03 1.56 9.63
N TYR A 5 15.82 1.78 9.13
CA TYR A 5 15.34 3.14 8.85
C TYR A 5 15.38 4.05 10.09
N SER A 6 15.02 3.54 11.26
CA SER A 6 15.09 4.31 12.51
C SER A 6 16.52 4.66 12.92
N ARG A 7 17.53 3.92 12.43
CA ARG A 7 18.96 4.21 12.62
C ARG A 7 19.49 5.18 11.56
N CYS A 8 18.90 5.23 10.35
CA CYS A 8 19.30 6.15 9.29
C CYS A 8 19.11 7.61 9.68
N ASP A 9 17.96 7.94 10.29
CA ASP A 9 17.67 9.31 10.70
C ASP A 9 16.72 9.32 11.92
N PRO A 10 17.05 10.07 13.01
CA PRO A 10 16.22 10.11 14.22
C PRO A 10 14.80 10.65 13.95
N ARG A 11 14.62 11.51 12.94
CA ARG A 11 13.32 12.09 12.56
C ARG A 11 12.31 11.01 12.15
N ILE A 12 12.78 9.90 11.57
CA ILE A 12 11.91 8.77 11.19
C ILE A 12 11.28 8.16 12.44
N LYS A 13 12.09 7.88 13.47
CA LYS A 13 11.62 7.31 14.73
C LYS A 13 10.63 8.25 15.42
N GLU A 14 10.93 9.54 15.45
CA GLU A 14 10.05 10.56 16.04
C GLU A 14 8.69 10.62 15.33
N MET A 15 8.69 10.61 13.99
CA MET A 15 7.46 10.58 13.20
C MET A 15 6.66 9.30 13.44
N VAL A 16 7.30 8.14 13.42
CA VAL A 16 6.62 6.85 13.66
C VAL A 16 5.97 6.81 15.04
N LEU A 17 6.67 7.24 16.08
CA LEU A 17 6.12 7.28 17.44
C LEU A 17 4.94 8.25 17.54
N PHE A 18 5.08 9.45 16.97
CA PHE A 18 4.02 10.45 16.99
C PHE A 18 2.77 9.99 16.23
N ILE A 19 2.92 9.51 14.98
CA ILE A 19 1.81 9.07 14.14
C ILE A 19 1.14 7.82 14.72
N LYS A 20 1.90 6.87 15.28
CA LYS A 20 1.32 5.72 15.98
C LYS A 20 0.46 6.16 17.15
N TRP A 21 0.95 7.09 17.97
CA TRP A 21 0.20 7.62 19.11
C TRP A 21 -1.06 8.36 18.66
N TRP A 22 -0.93 9.25 17.68
CA TRP A 22 -2.04 9.95 17.05
C TRP A 22 -3.10 8.96 16.53
N ALA A 23 -2.72 8.00 15.71
CA ALA A 23 -3.63 7.02 15.11
C ALA A 23 -4.38 6.21 16.18
N LYS A 24 -3.71 5.83 17.28
CA LYS A 24 -4.33 5.13 18.41
C LYS A 24 -5.37 6.03 19.11
N ARG A 25 -5.04 7.28 19.41
CA ARG A 25 -5.96 8.24 20.06
C ARG A 25 -7.17 8.57 19.20
N ARG A 26 -7.04 8.48 17.88
CA ARG A 26 -8.12 8.73 16.91
C ARG A 26 -8.89 7.47 16.50
N HIS A 27 -8.58 6.33 17.11
CA HIS A 27 -9.20 5.03 16.82
C HIS A 27 -9.10 4.60 15.35
N ILE A 28 -8.02 4.97 14.67
CA ILE A 28 -7.73 4.57 13.29
C ILE A 28 -6.56 3.59 13.21
N ASN A 29 -6.24 2.92 14.34
CA ASN A 29 -5.18 1.92 14.47
C ASN A 29 -5.69 0.54 14.93
N SER A 30 -6.76 0.07 14.32
CA SER A 30 -7.47 -1.17 14.70
C SER A 30 -7.78 -2.01 13.44
N PRO A 31 -6.86 -2.88 12.99
CA PRO A 31 -7.05 -3.76 11.83
C PRO A 31 -8.31 -4.63 11.90
N CYS A 32 -8.58 -5.22 13.05
CA CYS A 32 -9.79 -6.01 13.29
C CYS A 32 -11.09 -5.18 13.18
N ARG A 33 -11.02 -3.85 13.20
CA ARG A 33 -12.16 -2.93 13.07
C ARG A 33 -12.13 -2.16 11.74
N GLY A 34 -11.42 -2.67 10.74
CA GLY A 34 -11.45 -2.09 9.39
C GLY A 34 -10.51 -0.91 9.17
N THR A 35 -9.56 -0.64 10.06
CA THR A 35 -8.60 0.48 9.94
C THR A 35 -7.16 -0.01 9.85
N LEU A 36 -6.16 0.88 9.74
CA LEU A 36 -4.81 0.49 9.39
C LEU A 36 -3.98 0.01 10.59
N SER A 37 -3.10 -0.98 10.37
CA SER A 37 -2.17 -1.47 11.39
C SER A 37 -1.05 -0.46 11.70
N SER A 38 -0.39 -0.61 12.85
CA SER A 38 0.78 0.23 13.19
C SER A 38 1.90 0.06 12.14
N TYR A 39 2.02 -1.14 11.57
CA TYR A 39 2.97 -1.44 10.50
C TYR A 39 2.63 -0.68 9.21
N GLY A 40 1.36 -0.65 8.81
CA GLY A 40 0.90 0.10 7.64
C GLY A 40 1.21 1.60 7.75
N TYR A 41 1.00 2.21 8.92
CA TYR A 41 1.40 3.61 9.14
C TYR A 41 2.91 3.82 9.04
N ALA A 42 3.72 2.87 9.52
CA ALA A 42 5.17 2.97 9.39
C ALA A 42 5.62 2.94 7.92
N LEU A 43 5.01 2.08 7.10
CA LEU A 43 5.26 2.03 5.66
C LEU A 43 4.82 3.32 4.95
N MET A 44 3.66 3.87 5.29
CA MET A 44 3.22 5.18 4.77
C MET A 44 4.23 6.29 5.09
N ILE A 45 4.78 6.32 6.31
CA ILE A 45 5.80 7.31 6.69
C ILE A 45 7.07 7.12 5.88
N ILE A 46 7.54 5.88 5.74
CA ILE A 46 8.76 5.56 4.96
C ILE A 46 8.57 5.96 3.50
N HIS A 47 7.46 5.59 2.88
CA HIS A 47 7.12 6.01 1.51
C HIS A 47 7.16 7.53 1.36
N PHE A 48 6.48 8.25 2.27
CA PHE A 48 6.45 9.70 2.23
C PHE A 48 7.86 10.31 2.32
N LEU A 49 8.70 9.81 3.23
CA LEU A 49 10.04 10.35 3.48
C LEU A 49 11.05 10.05 2.36
N ILE A 50 10.83 9.00 1.59
CA ILE A 50 11.69 8.60 0.46
C ILE A 50 11.19 9.22 -0.85
N ASN A 51 9.88 9.18 -1.12
CA ASN A 51 9.32 9.45 -2.46
C ASN A 51 8.58 10.78 -2.56
N ALA A 52 8.11 11.37 -1.45
CA ALA A 52 7.24 12.55 -1.47
C ALA A 52 7.88 13.82 -0.90
N VAL A 53 9.00 13.70 -0.18
CA VAL A 53 9.78 14.84 0.34
C VAL A 53 11.00 15.07 -0.54
N ASP A 54 11.23 16.32 -0.89
CA ASP A 54 12.41 16.76 -1.65
C ASP A 54 13.16 17.85 -0.88
N PRO A 55 14.47 17.68 -0.57
CA PRO A 55 15.26 16.47 -0.76
C PRO A 55 14.77 15.29 0.10
N PRO A 56 15.01 14.01 -0.28
CA PRO A 56 14.54 12.86 0.49
C PRO A 56 15.23 12.76 1.86
N VAL A 57 14.47 12.33 2.88
CA VAL A 57 14.99 12.16 4.25
C VAL A 57 15.72 10.81 4.41
N SER A 58 15.37 9.82 3.60
CA SER A 58 16.05 8.52 3.52
C SER A 58 16.02 8.01 2.09
N ILE A 59 16.87 7.03 1.79
CA ILE A 59 16.84 6.28 0.53
C ILE A 59 16.03 4.98 0.68
N ASN A 60 15.65 4.37 -0.44
CA ASN A 60 15.11 3.02 -0.45
C ASN A 60 16.24 2.01 -0.17
N LEU A 61 16.20 1.37 1.00
CA LEU A 61 17.24 0.42 1.42
C LEU A 61 17.29 -0.84 0.55
N GLN A 62 16.19 -1.19 -0.13
CA GLN A 62 16.12 -2.36 -1.01
C GLN A 62 16.69 -2.08 -2.40
N ASN A 63 16.82 -0.80 -2.79
CA ASN A 63 17.36 -0.37 -4.09
C ASN A 63 18.86 -0.07 -4.03
N THR A 64 19.51 -0.52 -2.97
CA THR A 64 20.95 -0.35 -2.83
C THR A 64 21.70 -1.44 -3.59
N PRO A 65 22.87 -1.14 -4.16
CA PRO A 65 23.75 -2.15 -4.73
C PRO A 65 24.00 -3.26 -3.71
N ILE A 66 23.93 -4.51 -4.17
CA ILE A 66 24.21 -5.68 -3.35
C ILE A 66 25.73 -5.90 -3.38
N PRO A 67 26.43 -5.88 -2.24
CA PRO A 67 27.84 -6.24 -2.19
C PRO A 67 28.08 -7.67 -2.67
N GLU A 68 29.21 -7.92 -3.35
CA GLU A 68 29.54 -9.22 -3.95
C GLU A 68 29.69 -10.35 -2.92
N ASP A 69 30.00 -10.01 -1.68
CA ASP A 69 30.24 -10.94 -0.57
C ASP A 69 28.96 -11.40 0.15
N VAL A 70 27.79 -10.91 -0.27
CA VAL A 70 26.52 -11.25 0.38
C VAL A 70 26.06 -12.67 0.00
N PRO A 71 25.84 -13.56 0.98
CA PRO A 71 25.31 -14.90 0.72
C PRO A 71 23.90 -14.89 0.06
N PRO A 72 23.59 -15.81 -0.87
CA PRO A 72 22.30 -15.83 -1.58
C PRO A 72 21.07 -15.92 -0.66
N ASP A 73 21.18 -16.59 0.49
CA ASP A 73 20.13 -16.71 1.51
C ASP A 73 19.82 -15.38 2.24
N GLN A 74 20.71 -14.40 2.14
CA GLN A 74 20.44 -13.04 2.64
C GLN A 74 19.87 -12.11 1.57
N ILE A 75 19.91 -12.54 0.31
CA ILE A 75 19.35 -11.80 -0.82
C ILE A 75 17.95 -12.30 -1.13
N PHE A 76 17.77 -13.61 -1.09
CA PHE A 76 16.54 -14.28 -1.47
C PHE A 76 16.12 -15.30 -0.43
N ASP A 77 14.84 -15.24 -0.08
CA ASP A 77 14.20 -16.23 0.76
C ASP A 77 13.45 -17.25 -0.11
N LYS A 78 13.65 -18.54 0.18
CA LYS A 78 13.00 -19.66 -0.50
C LYS A 78 11.83 -20.16 0.35
N VAL A 79 10.85 -19.28 0.59
CA VAL A 79 9.62 -19.66 1.30
C VAL A 79 8.54 -20.03 0.30
N GLY A 80 8.06 -21.27 0.37
CA GLY A 80 6.94 -21.77 -0.44
C GLY A 80 7.31 -22.06 -1.89
N LYS A 81 6.40 -21.71 -2.83
CA LYS A 81 6.53 -22.00 -4.28
C LYS A 81 7.29 -20.92 -5.08
N GLY A 82 7.98 -19.98 -4.41
CA GLY A 82 8.62 -18.84 -5.07
C GLY A 82 9.87 -18.34 -4.34
N GLN A 83 10.67 -17.55 -5.06
CA GLN A 83 11.85 -16.87 -4.54
C GLN A 83 11.52 -15.40 -4.28
N HIS A 84 11.62 -14.95 -3.02
CA HIS A 84 11.29 -13.58 -2.64
C HIS A 84 12.57 -12.81 -2.33
N ARG A 85 12.72 -11.60 -2.88
CA ARG A 85 13.88 -10.75 -2.60
C ARG A 85 13.74 -10.13 -1.20
N ILE A 86 14.63 -10.53 -0.29
CA ILE A 86 14.67 -10.06 1.10
C ILE A 86 15.85 -9.12 1.39
N TRP A 87 16.67 -8.86 0.37
CA TRP A 87 17.80 -7.94 0.49
C TRP A 87 17.35 -6.52 0.90
N TYR A 88 18.12 -5.93 1.80
CA TYR A 88 18.15 -4.49 2.05
C TYR A 88 19.49 -4.12 2.69
N ALA A 89 19.97 -2.90 2.46
CA ALA A 89 21.18 -2.42 3.13
C ALA A 89 20.98 -2.33 4.65
N LYS A 90 21.83 -3.04 5.40
CA LYS A 90 21.80 -3.10 6.87
C LYS A 90 22.79 -2.14 7.53
N HIS A 91 23.91 -1.86 6.85
CA HIS A 91 24.98 -0.99 7.33
C HIS A 91 24.62 0.46 7.03
N VAL A 92 24.14 1.17 8.04
CA VAL A 92 23.67 2.55 7.89
C VAL A 92 24.84 3.52 7.74
N GLU A 93 26.00 3.15 8.29
CA GLU A 93 27.19 4.00 8.35
C GLU A 93 27.78 4.30 6.97
N ILE A 94 27.56 3.41 6.00
CA ILE A 94 28.05 3.53 4.62
C ILE A 94 27.04 4.17 3.66
N LEU A 95 25.81 4.42 4.12
CA LEU A 95 24.76 4.99 3.28
C LEU A 95 24.98 6.48 3.06
N PRO A 96 24.53 7.03 1.90
CA PRO A 96 24.56 8.46 1.67
C PRO A 96 23.74 9.18 2.76
N LYS A 97 24.35 10.18 3.38
CA LYS A 97 23.66 11.03 4.36
C LYS A 97 22.65 11.91 3.66
N THR A 98 21.47 12.06 4.26
CA THR A 98 20.45 12.96 3.75
C THR A 98 20.92 14.41 3.77
N THR A 99 20.59 15.15 2.70
CA THR A 99 20.79 16.60 2.62
C THR A 99 19.56 17.37 3.14
N ASN A 100 18.48 16.66 3.48
CA ASN A 100 17.26 17.26 3.98
C ASN A 100 17.44 17.78 5.42
N GLN A 101 17.22 19.07 5.62
CA GLN A 101 17.31 19.75 6.92
C GLN A 101 15.95 20.10 7.55
N MET A 102 14.84 19.58 7.01
CA MET A 102 13.50 19.87 7.54
C MET A 102 13.35 19.28 8.94
N HIS A 103 12.93 20.13 9.89
CA HIS A 103 12.55 19.68 11.22
C HIS A 103 11.30 18.80 11.20
N VAL A 104 11.15 17.95 12.21
CA VAL A 104 10.03 16.99 12.32
C VAL A 104 8.66 17.66 12.26
N GLY A 105 8.49 18.85 12.83
CA GLY A 105 7.22 19.58 12.73
C GLY A 105 6.82 19.93 11.29
N ARG A 106 7.79 20.30 10.44
CA ARG A 106 7.57 20.57 9.00
C ARG A 106 7.31 19.29 8.22
N LEU A 107 8.00 18.21 8.58
CA LEU A 107 7.76 16.88 8.00
C LEU A 107 6.35 16.38 8.34
N LEU A 108 5.89 16.53 9.59
CA LEU A 108 4.54 16.17 10.02
C LEU A 108 3.47 16.98 9.27
N HIS A 109 3.62 18.30 9.18
CA HIS A 109 2.71 19.12 8.37
C HIS A 109 2.63 18.62 6.92
N SER A 110 3.79 18.34 6.32
CA SER A 110 3.89 17.90 4.92
C SER A 110 3.33 16.49 4.73
N PHE A 111 3.50 15.60 5.72
CA PHE A 111 2.92 14.26 5.77
C PHE A 111 1.39 14.32 5.78
N PHE A 112 0.81 15.12 6.68
CA PHE A 112 -0.64 15.29 6.72
C PHE A 112 -1.18 15.95 5.45
N LYS A 113 -0.46 16.93 4.88
CA LYS A 113 -0.81 17.57 3.60
C LYS A 113 -0.78 16.57 2.45
N TYR A 114 0.27 15.76 2.37
CA TYR A 114 0.46 14.77 1.31
C TYR A 114 -0.68 13.76 1.30
N TYR A 115 -0.96 13.11 2.43
CA TYR A 115 -2.03 12.12 2.52
C TYR A 115 -3.45 12.71 2.49
N SER A 116 -3.61 14.02 2.71
CA SER A 116 -4.93 14.68 2.58
C SER A 116 -5.31 15.00 1.14
N TYR A 117 -4.33 15.35 0.29
CA TYR A 117 -4.60 15.96 -1.02
C TYR A 117 -3.80 15.41 -2.20
N ARG A 118 -2.59 14.88 -1.97
CA ARG A 118 -1.70 14.41 -3.05
C ARG A 118 -1.72 12.90 -3.21
N PHE A 119 -1.83 12.17 -2.11
CA PHE A 119 -1.91 10.72 -2.16
C PHE A 119 -3.20 10.29 -2.86
N GLN A 120 -3.06 9.49 -3.91
CA GLN A 120 -4.19 8.92 -4.63
C GLN A 120 -4.69 7.73 -3.81
N TRP A 121 -5.81 7.92 -3.12
CA TRP A 121 -6.51 6.84 -2.42
C TRP A 121 -7.31 6.01 -3.42
N GLY A 122 -7.50 4.72 -3.14
CA GLY A 122 -8.19 3.83 -4.04
C GLY A 122 -9.62 4.30 -4.25
N ARG A 123 -10.11 4.25 -5.50
CA ARG A 123 -11.53 4.43 -5.75
C ARG A 123 -12.23 3.21 -5.19
N GLY A 124 -12.83 3.34 -4.00
CA GLY A 124 -13.74 2.33 -3.45
C GLY A 124 -14.79 1.95 -4.51
N ALA A 125 -15.33 0.74 -4.41
CA ALA A 125 -16.31 0.20 -5.35
C ALA A 125 -17.54 1.14 -5.53
N GLY A 126 -17.45 2.06 -6.49
CA GLY A 126 -18.47 3.08 -6.74
C GLY A 126 -18.33 3.83 -8.07
N GLU A 127 -17.31 3.55 -8.89
CA GLU A 127 -17.22 4.07 -10.27
C GLU A 127 -16.74 2.97 -11.23
N GLU A 128 -17.32 3.02 -12.43
CA GLU A 128 -17.52 2.02 -13.50
C GLU A 128 -16.30 1.31 -14.10
N TRP A 129 -15.10 1.41 -13.52
CA TRP A 129 -13.86 0.85 -14.09
C TRP A 129 -13.48 -0.51 -13.49
N ALA A 130 -14.35 -1.50 -13.70
CA ALA A 130 -14.35 -2.80 -13.01
C ALA A 130 -13.60 -3.95 -13.68
N TYR A 131 -12.35 -3.75 -14.12
CA TYR A 131 -11.58 -4.81 -14.81
C TYR A 131 -10.26 -5.23 -14.13
N SER A 132 -10.13 -5.01 -12.82
CA SER A 132 -9.08 -5.65 -12.02
C SER A 132 -9.71 -6.28 -10.78
N ASP A 133 -9.59 -7.60 -10.67
CA ASP A 133 -10.17 -8.46 -9.62
C ASP A 133 -9.71 -8.15 -8.18
N LYS A 134 -8.88 -7.12 -7.97
CA LYS A 134 -8.38 -6.71 -6.66
C LYS A 134 -8.34 -5.19 -6.51
N ARG A 135 -9.51 -4.52 -6.50
CA ARG A 135 -9.58 -3.08 -6.16
C ARG A 135 -9.47 -2.87 -4.65
N TRP A 136 -8.24 -2.68 -4.20
CA TRP A 136 -7.94 -2.29 -2.82
C TRP A 136 -8.31 -0.82 -2.58
N ILE A 137 -9.04 -0.54 -1.49
CA ILE A 137 -9.42 0.83 -1.10
C ILE A 137 -8.20 1.62 -0.58
N LEU A 138 -7.25 0.90 0.02
CA LEU A 138 -5.93 1.37 0.40
C LEU A 138 -4.92 0.29 0.01
N ALA A 139 -4.06 0.59 -0.94
CA ALA A 139 -2.99 -0.30 -1.38
C ALA A 139 -1.66 0.16 -0.77
N ILE A 140 -1.08 -0.70 0.06
CA ILE A 140 0.25 -0.55 0.63
C ILE A 140 0.95 -1.88 0.41
N GLU A 141 1.91 -1.90 -0.51
CA GLU A 141 2.73 -3.08 -0.78
C GLU A 141 3.64 -3.38 0.41
N ASP A 142 3.80 -4.66 0.74
CA ASP A 142 4.82 -5.06 1.71
C ASP A 142 6.20 -5.10 1.03
N PRO A 143 7.27 -4.55 1.65
CA PRO A 143 8.60 -4.54 1.07
C PRO A 143 9.16 -5.93 0.72
N PHE A 144 8.71 -7.00 1.36
CA PHE A 144 9.22 -8.36 1.14
C PHE A 144 8.16 -9.29 0.55
N GLU A 145 6.88 -9.08 0.90
CA GLU A 145 5.74 -9.83 0.37
C GLU A 145 4.98 -8.97 -0.67
N ILE A 146 5.56 -8.82 -1.86
CA ILE A 146 5.06 -7.96 -2.94
C ILE A 146 3.63 -8.34 -3.39
N SER A 147 3.26 -9.62 -3.28
CA SER A 147 1.90 -10.08 -3.56
C SER A 147 0.87 -9.68 -2.49
N GLY A 148 1.35 -9.22 -1.33
CA GLY A 148 0.56 -8.88 -0.16
C GLY A 148 0.23 -7.38 -0.10
N ASN A 149 -1.05 -7.07 0.14
CA ASN A 149 -1.46 -5.71 0.51
C ASN A 149 -1.56 -5.59 2.05
N VAL A 150 -0.72 -4.77 2.66
CA VAL A 150 -0.77 -4.44 4.10
C VAL A 150 -2.08 -3.74 4.46
N GLY A 151 -2.66 -3.00 3.51
CA GLY A 151 -3.96 -2.34 3.63
C GLY A 151 -5.18 -3.28 3.49
N ARG A 152 -5.01 -4.60 3.29
CA ARG A 152 -6.11 -5.55 3.06
C ARG A 152 -7.20 -5.59 4.14
N THR A 153 -6.85 -5.18 5.36
CA THR A 153 -7.79 -5.13 6.50
C THR A 153 -8.63 -3.85 6.51
N CYS A 154 -8.31 -2.85 5.70
CA CYS A 154 -9.03 -1.59 5.66
C CYS A 154 -10.31 -1.71 4.83
N ASN A 155 -11.45 -1.36 5.43
CA ASN A 155 -12.73 -1.26 4.72
C ASN A 155 -13.04 0.20 4.36
N SER A 156 -14.10 0.44 3.57
CA SER A 156 -14.44 1.79 3.10
C SER A 156 -14.60 2.78 4.25
N THR A 157 -15.41 2.43 5.25
CA THR A 157 -15.66 3.27 6.43
C THR A 157 -14.36 3.60 7.19
N GLY A 158 -13.47 2.64 7.34
CA GLY A 158 -12.19 2.84 8.00
C GLY A 158 -11.26 3.74 7.22
N VAL A 159 -11.18 3.57 5.89
CA VAL A 159 -10.41 4.46 5.01
C VAL A 159 -10.98 5.88 5.04
N ASP A 160 -12.30 6.05 5.00
CA ASP A 160 -12.94 7.37 5.09
C ASP A 160 -12.62 8.07 6.42
N ARG A 161 -12.65 7.31 7.54
CA ARG A 161 -12.23 7.81 8.85
C ARG A 161 -10.75 8.23 8.84
N ILE A 162 -9.86 7.41 8.27
CA ILE A 162 -8.44 7.73 8.15
C ILE A 162 -8.27 9.03 7.36
N ARG A 163 -8.90 9.16 6.18
CA ARG A 163 -8.85 10.35 5.33
C ARG A 163 -9.38 11.60 6.04
N ALA A 164 -10.48 11.47 6.75
CA ALA A 164 -11.05 12.57 7.54
C ALA A 164 -10.08 13.04 8.64
N GLU A 165 -9.43 12.10 9.33
CA GLU A 165 -8.45 12.40 10.37
C GLU A 165 -7.17 13.06 9.81
N PHE A 166 -6.70 12.63 8.63
CA PHE A 166 -5.61 13.31 7.92
C PHE A 166 -5.97 14.79 7.62
N LYS A 167 -7.15 15.04 7.06
CA LYS A 167 -7.64 16.40 6.78
C LYS A 167 -7.80 17.23 8.05
N ARG A 168 -8.36 16.63 9.11
CA ARG A 168 -8.52 17.27 10.41
C ARG A 168 -7.17 17.66 11.00
N ALA A 169 -6.19 16.76 10.97
CA ALA A 169 -4.85 17.04 11.49
C ALA A 169 -4.20 18.22 10.75
N LEU A 170 -4.31 18.25 9.41
CA LEU A 170 -3.81 19.35 8.61
C LEU A 170 -4.48 20.69 8.93
N ASN A 171 -5.81 20.69 9.09
CA ASN A 171 -6.56 21.90 9.42
C ASN A 171 -6.16 22.45 10.80
N ILE A 172 -5.97 21.56 11.78
CA ILE A 172 -5.46 21.96 13.11
C ILE A 172 -4.08 22.61 12.97
N ILE A 173 -3.16 22.03 12.19
CA ILE A 173 -1.82 22.61 12.03
C ILE A 173 -1.89 23.99 11.36
N ARG A 174 -2.81 24.20 10.41
CA ARG A 174 -2.93 25.46 9.64
C ARG A 174 -3.58 26.61 10.40
N PHE A 175 -4.64 26.31 11.16
CA PHE A 175 -5.54 27.34 11.69
C PHE A 175 -5.52 27.46 13.22
N ARG A 176 -4.58 26.82 13.90
CA ARG A 176 -4.48 26.87 15.37
C ARG A 176 -4.17 28.31 15.84
N ASP A 177 -4.92 28.76 16.84
CA ASP A 177 -4.80 30.06 17.52
C ASP A 177 -3.69 30.13 18.60
N GLY A 178 -3.10 29.00 18.96
CA GLY A 178 -1.98 28.88 19.90
C GLY A 178 -2.39 28.49 21.33
N GLY A 179 -3.68 28.38 21.63
CA GLY A 179 -4.16 28.13 23.00
C GLY A 179 -3.88 26.73 23.56
N LYS A 180 -3.69 25.73 22.69
CA LYS A 180 -3.35 24.35 23.06
C LYS A 180 -2.12 23.85 22.30
N SER A 181 -1.39 22.91 22.91
CA SER A 181 -0.23 22.32 22.23
C SER A 181 -0.66 21.52 21.00
N MET A 182 0.25 21.41 20.02
CA MET A 182 -0.01 20.63 18.79
C MET A 182 -0.31 19.16 19.13
N ARG A 183 0.39 18.63 20.13
CA ARG A 183 0.18 17.27 20.65
C ARG A 183 -1.23 17.11 21.22
N GLU A 184 -1.70 18.05 22.03
CA GLU A 184 -3.05 18.01 22.61
C GLU A 184 -4.14 18.01 21.54
N LEU A 185 -4.04 18.91 20.57
CA LEU A 185 -5.07 19.06 19.54
C LEU A 185 -5.08 17.88 18.57
N LEU A 186 -3.90 17.43 18.14
CA LEU A 186 -3.82 16.31 17.20
C LEU A 186 -4.23 14.99 17.86
N CYS A 187 -3.84 14.76 19.12
CA CYS A 187 -4.01 13.51 19.86
C CYS A 187 -5.16 13.53 20.87
N GLN A 188 -6.09 14.48 20.73
CA GLN A 188 -7.36 14.45 21.45
C GLN A 188 -8.05 13.09 21.20
N GLU A 189 -8.77 12.57 22.21
CA GLU A 189 -9.57 11.36 22.04
C GLU A 189 -10.52 11.53 20.85
N GLY A 190 -10.54 10.53 19.96
CA GLY A 190 -11.61 10.42 18.97
C GLY A 190 -12.95 10.25 19.65
N LEU A 191 -14.04 10.51 18.93
CA LEU A 191 -15.34 10.06 19.40
C LEU A 191 -15.26 8.55 19.62
N PRO A 192 -15.85 8.04 20.73
CA PRO A 192 -15.86 6.62 21.00
C PRO A 192 -16.44 5.90 19.79
N GLU A 193 -15.78 4.81 19.41
CA GLU A 193 -16.23 4.04 18.26
C GLU A 193 -17.65 3.53 18.54
N LYS A 194 -18.56 3.69 17.57
CA LYS A 194 -19.84 3.00 17.67
C LYS A 194 -19.54 1.50 17.87
N PRO A 195 -20.21 0.82 18.82
CA PRO A 195 -20.09 -0.62 18.97
C PRO A 195 -20.25 -1.27 17.60
N TRP A 196 -19.40 -2.26 17.31
CA TRP A 196 -19.53 -2.98 16.06
C TRP A 196 -20.82 -3.79 16.17
N VAL A 197 -21.89 -3.29 15.54
CA VAL A 197 -23.14 -4.03 15.38
C VAL A 197 -22.97 -4.78 14.07
N ARG A 198 -22.92 -6.12 14.13
CA ARG A 198 -23.04 -6.97 12.94
C ARG A 198 -24.30 -6.51 12.21
N ARG A 199 -24.20 -6.01 10.98
CA ARG A 199 -25.40 -5.59 10.25
C ARG A 199 -26.18 -6.86 9.91
N GLU A 200 -27.49 -6.84 10.09
CA GLU A 200 -28.39 -7.94 9.67
C GLU A 200 -28.21 -8.28 8.17
N ASP A 201 -27.72 -7.32 7.37
CA ASP A 201 -27.39 -7.50 5.95
C ASP A 201 -26.31 -8.58 5.70
N ASP A 202 -25.43 -8.85 6.66
CA ASP A 202 -24.36 -9.84 6.54
C ASP A 202 -24.91 -11.29 6.56
N GLU A 203 -26.06 -11.53 7.21
CA GLU A 203 -26.71 -12.86 7.23
C GLU A 203 -27.33 -13.22 5.86
N ARG A 204 -27.69 -12.21 5.06
CA ARG A 204 -28.28 -12.43 3.73
C ARG A 204 -27.26 -12.91 2.70
N MET A 205 -25.97 -12.65 2.92
CA MET A 205 -24.87 -13.09 2.05
C MET A 205 -24.44 -14.53 2.35
N GLU A 206 -24.44 -14.97 3.62
CA GLU A 206 -24.14 -16.37 4.00
C GLU A 206 -25.28 -17.34 3.62
N GLY A 207 -26.53 -16.89 3.61
CA GLY A 207 -27.67 -17.73 3.22
C GLY A 207 -27.76 -18.06 1.73
N LYS A 208 -27.14 -17.26 0.85
CA LYS A 208 -27.17 -17.45 -0.61
C LYS A 208 -26.09 -18.40 -1.12
N SER A 209 -24.93 -18.47 -0.45
CA SER A 209 -23.85 -19.37 -0.87
C SER A 209 -24.20 -20.87 -0.73
N ASN A 210 -25.19 -21.21 0.10
CA ASN A 210 -25.62 -22.60 0.31
C ASN A 210 -26.73 -23.07 -0.64
N LEU A 211 -27.49 -22.16 -1.26
CA LEU A 211 -28.54 -22.51 -2.23
C LEU A 211 -28.00 -22.63 -3.67
N ASP A 212 -26.95 -21.88 -4.01
CA ASP A 212 -26.32 -21.97 -5.35
C ASP A 212 -25.44 -23.22 -5.53
N GLN A 213 -25.01 -23.87 -4.43
CA GLN A 213 -24.21 -25.11 -4.51
C GLN A 213 -25.05 -26.37 -4.81
N SER A 214 -26.36 -26.37 -4.54
CA SER A 214 -27.22 -27.52 -4.88
C SER A 214 -27.67 -27.50 -6.34
N ALA A 215 -27.83 -26.33 -6.95
CA ALA A 215 -28.28 -26.20 -8.34
C ALA A 215 -27.17 -26.48 -9.38
N ASN A 216 -25.89 -26.29 -9.02
CA ASN A 216 -24.75 -26.48 -9.93
C ASN A 216 -24.20 -27.92 -10.00
N LYS A 217 -24.82 -28.86 -9.26
CA LYS A 217 -24.44 -30.27 -9.27
C LYS A 217 -25.25 -31.10 -10.28
N GLU A 218 -26.48 -30.70 -10.60
CA GLU A 218 -27.33 -31.39 -11.58
C GLU A 218 -27.07 -30.99 -13.03
N THR A 219 -26.52 -29.80 -13.30
CA THR A 219 -26.22 -29.34 -14.67
C THR A 219 -24.89 -29.88 -15.22
N ASN A 220 -23.95 -30.29 -14.36
CA ASN A 220 -22.62 -30.74 -14.78
C ASN A 220 -22.51 -32.26 -15.06
N GLU A 221 -23.57 -33.04 -14.79
CA GLU A 221 -23.63 -34.45 -15.22
C GLU A 221 -24.20 -34.61 -16.64
N THR A 222 -25.02 -33.67 -17.11
CA THR A 222 -25.68 -33.76 -18.44
C THR A 222 -24.76 -33.34 -19.60
N VAL A 223 -23.74 -32.51 -19.35
CA VAL A 223 -22.86 -31.96 -20.43
C VAL A 223 -21.64 -32.86 -20.72
N LYS A 224 -21.30 -33.82 -19.84
CA LYS A 224 -20.18 -34.74 -20.07
C LYS A 224 -20.48 -35.91 -21.03
N HIS A 225 -21.73 -36.05 -21.49
CA HIS A 225 -22.13 -37.18 -22.34
C HIS A 225 -22.27 -36.86 -23.84
N GLN A 226 -21.94 -35.66 -24.32
CA GLN A 226 -22.21 -35.25 -25.72
C GLN A 226 -21.06 -34.60 -26.50
N LEU A 227 -19.80 -34.66 -26.04
CA LEU A 227 -18.66 -34.17 -26.84
C LEU A 227 -17.53 -35.20 -26.87
N ASN A 228 -17.77 -36.30 -27.58
CA ASN A 228 -16.75 -37.15 -28.18
C ASN A 228 -17.28 -37.48 -29.57
N ASP A 229 -16.89 -36.71 -30.59
CA ASP A 229 -16.69 -37.21 -31.96
C ASP A 229 -16.17 -36.10 -32.87
N VAL A 230 -15.23 -36.49 -33.74
CA VAL A 230 -14.72 -35.83 -34.97
C VAL A 230 -13.47 -34.91 -34.83
N SER A 231 -12.31 -35.55 -34.99
CA SER A 231 -11.16 -35.30 -35.93
C SER A 231 -11.30 -34.13 -36.94
N ASP A 232 -10.29 -33.55 -37.59
CA ASP A 232 -8.82 -33.62 -37.70
C ASP A 232 -8.41 -32.41 -38.59
N GLU A 233 -7.10 -32.20 -38.80
CA GLU A 233 -6.45 -31.31 -39.81
C GLU A 233 -6.31 -29.81 -39.42
N GLY A 234 -5.20 -29.09 -39.61
CA GLY A 234 -3.91 -29.31 -40.26
C GLY A 234 -3.11 -27.98 -40.24
N GLU A 235 -1.78 -28.06 -40.33
CA GLU A 235 -0.78 -26.98 -40.15
C GLU A 235 -0.93 -25.76 -41.08
N LEU A 236 -0.38 -24.59 -40.67
CA LEU A 236 0.52 -23.76 -41.50
C LEU A 236 1.14 -22.56 -40.75
N SER A 237 2.37 -22.26 -41.14
CA SER A 237 3.40 -21.35 -40.58
C SER A 237 3.14 -19.84 -40.70
N ALA A 238 3.80 -19.03 -39.85
CA ALA A 238 4.15 -17.65 -40.18
C ALA A 238 5.55 -17.30 -39.67
N ASN A 239 6.34 -16.67 -40.53
CA ASN A 239 7.72 -16.26 -40.34
C ASN A 239 7.82 -14.76 -40.68
N THR A 240 8.72 -14.04 -39.96
CA THR A 240 9.39 -12.77 -40.35
C THR A 240 8.51 -11.48 -40.37
N LEU A 241 8.93 -10.24 -40.05
CA LEU A 241 10.21 -9.51 -40.05
C LEU A 241 10.19 -8.31 -39.08
N ASP A 242 11.39 -7.90 -38.67
CA ASP A 242 11.77 -6.67 -37.97
C ASP A 242 11.46 -5.37 -38.74
N GLY A 243 11.31 -4.27 -37.98
CA GLY A 243 11.32 -2.90 -38.49
C GLY A 243 11.83 -1.92 -37.42
N VAL A 244 12.93 -1.24 -37.72
CA VAL A 244 13.70 -0.36 -36.82
C VAL A 244 13.57 1.12 -37.24
N THR A 245 13.54 2.01 -36.22
CA THR A 245 13.83 3.48 -36.16
C THR A 245 12.85 4.52 -36.72
N PRO A 246 12.85 5.80 -36.25
CA PRO A 246 13.80 6.51 -35.36
C PRO A 246 13.19 7.37 -34.21
N GLN A 247 14.08 7.88 -33.36
CA GLN A 247 13.88 8.81 -32.24
C GLN A 247 12.96 10.02 -32.53
N VAL A 248 12.05 10.30 -31.58
CA VAL A 248 11.50 11.64 -31.33
C VAL A 248 11.58 11.89 -29.82
N TRP A 249 12.28 12.96 -29.43
CA TRP A 249 12.20 13.51 -28.07
C TRP A 249 10.84 14.18 -27.92
N GLU A 250 9.84 13.42 -27.52
CA GLU A 250 8.58 13.97 -27.02
C GLU A 250 8.52 13.79 -25.50
N SER A 251 8.43 14.94 -24.85
CA SER A 251 8.23 15.11 -23.43
C SER A 251 6.87 14.55 -23.03
N ASP A 252 6.83 13.24 -22.78
CA ASP A 252 5.63 12.57 -22.30
C ASP A 252 5.50 12.61 -20.79
N GLN A 253 4.34 13.11 -20.39
CA GLN A 253 3.76 12.98 -19.08
C GLN A 253 3.84 11.50 -18.67
N ARG A 254 4.68 11.18 -17.68
CA ARG A 254 4.63 9.86 -17.06
C ARG A 254 3.22 9.64 -16.53
N GLU A 255 2.58 8.70 -17.19
CA GLU A 255 1.34 8.03 -16.89
C GLU A 255 1.11 7.95 -15.38
N ALA A 256 -0.03 8.49 -14.96
CA ALA A 256 -0.53 8.35 -13.60
C ALA A 256 -0.96 6.90 -13.38
N GLY A 257 0.01 6.03 -13.12
CA GLY A 257 -0.18 4.64 -12.70
C GLY A 257 -0.68 4.60 -11.26
N GLY A 258 -2.00 4.57 -11.08
CA GLY A 258 -2.68 3.86 -10.00
C GLY A 258 -2.49 4.30 -8.53
N CYS A 259 -3.44 3.88 -7.68
CA CYS A 259 -3.38 4.08 -6.23
C CYS A 259 -2.40 3.08 -5.62
N TYR A 260 -1.10 3.40 -5.55
CA TYR A 260 -0.11 2.46 -5.04
C TYR A 260 1.01 3.15 -4.26
N ILE A 261 1.31 2.65 -3.06
CA ILE A 261 2.66 2.76 -2.49
C ILE A 261 3.42 1.58 -3.08
N GLU A 262 4.08 1.81 -4.21
CA GLU A 262 4.97 0.82 -4.82
C GLU A 262 6.33 0.87 -4.16
N ASN A 263 6.88 -0.30 -3.90
CA ASN A 263 8.30 -0.40 -3.62
C ASN A 263 9.04 -0.24 -4.97
N SER A 264 9.69 0.90 -5.17
CA SER A 264 10.40 1.24 -6.41
C SER A 264 11.63 0.36 -6.72
N ALA A 265 11.70 -0.86 -6.20
CA ALA A 265 12.76 -1.85 -6.37
C ALA A 265 12.80 -2.54 -7.75
N GLN A 266 12.00 -2.07 -8.69
CA GLN A 266 12.05 -2.46 -10.09
C GLN A 266 12.78 -1.41 -10.92
N ILE A 267 14.11 -1.55 -11.00
CA ILE A 267 14.89 -1.40 -12.25
C ILE A 267 15.97 -2.48 -12.21
#